data_AF-A0A7X6AXX8-F1
#
_entry.id   AF-A0A7X6AXX8-F1
#
_cell.length_a   1.000
_cell.length_b   1.000
_cell.length_c   1.000
_cell.angle_alpha   90.00
_cell.angle_beta   90.00
_cell.angle_gamma   90.00
#
_symmetry.space_group_name_H-M   'P 1'
#
loop_
_entity.id
_entity.type
_entity.pdbx_description
1 polymer ?
#
loop_
_entity_poly.entity_id
_entity_poly.type
_entity_poly.pdbx_seq_one_letter_code
_entity_poly.pdbx_strand_id
1 'polypeptide(L)'
;MPPAPGGYPAAPPMGMPTGGVDLRRGISTTLVTLFGLALPALIFLLVARSGQYGVIGDMLDAVEGKSVSLTEDDLNDADDLFTAAQVIYSLLTVAIAVVWAIWFRRLRLNAEVFAPGQHRFSSGWAAGSWFTPVVNLWFPKQIANDIWRASSPQGPHAVSRGLLNGWWVTWIVALVTNAVGGLRYNILRAKVESDDYTPSRSEAKSDIESLHSILAFDMFAIVIFMAAAVLALLLVRQITTMQEQRAALPPQMAGPAPYGMPAPNPYGSPAPGPGPYGAPQMPPTPPPGQQYPPYGQG
;
A
#
# COMPACT_ATOMS: atom_id res chain seq x y z
N MET A 1 37.05 44.61 -14.87
CA MET A 1 35.67 44.62 -14.35
C MET A 1 35.56 43.54 -13.27
N PRO A 2 35.15 43.86 -12.04
CA PRO A 2 34.91 42.83 -11.03
C PRO A 2 33.69 41.96 -11.40
N PRO A 3 33.69 40.65 -11.11
CA PRO A 3 32.58 39.76 -11.41
C PRO A 3 31.37 40.06 -10.49
N ALA A 4 30.18 40.00 -11.07
CA ALA A 4 28.92 40.26 -10.38
C ALA A 4 28.66 39.21 -9.27
N PRO A 5 28.06 39.61 -8.13
CA PRO A 5 27.70 38.67 -7.06
C PRO A 5 26.67 37.65 -7.58
N GLY A 6 26.97 36.36 -7.41
CA GLY A 6 26.07 35.27 -7.77
C GLY A 6 24.72 35.39 -7.04
N GLY A 7 23.63 35.27 -7.79
CA GLY A 7 22.28 35.33 -7.25
C GLY A 7 22.04 34.24 -6.21
N TYR A 8 21.53 34.64 -5.04
CA TYR A 8 21.09 33.71 -4.01
C TYR A 8 19.99 32.80 -4.57
N PRO A 9 19.97 31.50 -4.23
CA PRO A 9 18.88 30.61 -4.61
C PRO A 9 17.55 31.15 -4.05
N ALA A 10 16.51 31.10 -4.89
CA ALA A 10 15.17 31.58 -4.55
C ALA A 10 14.70 30.97 -3.22
N ALA A 11 14.26 31.83 -2.30
CA ALA A 11 13.71 31.39 -1.03
C ALA A 11 12.52 30.46 -1.27
N PRO A 12 12.42 29.33 -0.55
CA PRO A 12 11.29 28.42 -0.70
C PRO A 12 9.97 29.15 -0.37
N PRO A 13 8.86 28.78 -1.04
CA PRO A 13 7.55 29.38 -0.78
C PRO A 13 7.20 29.36 0.71
N MET A 14 6.71 30.50 1.21
CA MET A 14 6.28 30.70 2.60
C MET A 14 5.40 29.54 3.08
N GLY A 15 5.87 28.80 4.08
CA GLY A 15 5.18 27.66 4.70
C GLY A 15 5.85 26.29 4.53
N MET A 16 6.96 26.21 3.78
CA MET A 16 7.84 25.03 3.77
C MET A 16 8.83 25.10 4.95
N PRO A 17 8.86 24.11 5.86
CA PRO A 17 9.95 23.96 6.82
C PRO A 17 11.31 23.89 6.11
N THR A 18 12.36 24.39 6.76
CA THR A 18 13.75 24.36 6.28
C THR A 18 14.10 22.99 5.71
N GLY A 19 14.34 22.92 4.40
CA GLY A 19 14.62 21.68 3.67
C GLY A 19 13.58 21.27 2.61
N GLY A 20 12.41 21.92 2.53
CA GLY A 20 11.42 21.65 1.48
C GLY A 20 10.54 20.41 1.69
N VAL A 21 10.46 19.90 2.93
CA VAL A 21 9.67 18.73 3.32
C VAL A 21 8.34 19.17 3.94
N ASP A 22 7.20 18.67 3.47
CA ASP A 22 5.89 18.93 4.10
C ASP A 22 5.63 17.95 5.25
N LEU A 23 5.89 18.39 6.48
CA LEU A 23 5.71 17.61 7.72
C LEU A 23 4.38 17.88 8.43
N ARG A 24 3.36 18.43 7.75
CA ARG A 24 2.06 18.69 8.38
C ARG A 24 1.43 17.39 8.88
N ARG A 25 1.41 17.22 10.22
CA ARG A 25 0.84 16.06 10.91
C ARG A 25 -0.65 15.84 10.66
N GLY A 26 -1.38 16.87 10.20
CA GLY A 26 -2.83 16.83 10.02
C GLY A 26 -3.33 15.57 9.31
N ILE A 27 -2.71 15.20 8.19
CA ILE A 27 -3.16 14.04 7.40
C ILE A 27 -2.84 12.71 8.09
N SER A 28 -1.65 12.57 8.69
CA SER A 28 -1.31 11.36 9.47
C SER A 28 -2.23 11.22 10.68
N THR A 29 -2.55 12.30 11.38
CA THR A 29 -3.52 12.30 12.48
C THR A 29 -4.90 11.89 12.00
N THR A 30 -5.39 12.45 10.88
CA THR A 30 -6.67 12.05 10.28
C THR A 30 -6.69 10.56 9.96
N LEU A 31 -5.64 10.00 9.35
CA LEU A 31 -5.56 8.56 9.09
C LEU A 31 -5.59 7.72 10.37
N VAL A 32 -4.84 8.12 11.40
CA VAL A 32 -4.84 7.41 12.68
C VAL A 32 -6.24 7.45 13.31
N THR A 33 -6.94 8.58 13.25
CA THR A 33 -8.33 8.69 13.70
C THR A 33 -9.26 7.80 12.88
N LEU A 34 -9.16 7.82 11.54
CA LEU A 34 -10.01 7.02 10.67
C LEU A 34 -9.79 5.52 10.88
N PHE A 35 -8.54 5.04 10.99
CA PHE A 35 -8.27 3.64 11.34
C PHE A 35 -8.72 3.30 12.77
N GLY A 36 -8.61 4.25 13.70
CA GLY A 36 -9.15 4.12 15.06
C GLY A 36 -10.67 3.96 15.09
N LEU A 37 -11.40 4.61 14.18
CA LEU A 37 -12.84 4.42 13.98
C LEU A 37 -13.17 3.16 13.17
N ALA A 38 -12.26 2.72 12.30
CA ALA A 38 -12.49 1.54 11.45
C ALA A 38 -12.49 0.24 12.26
N LEU A 39 -11.68 0.15 13.31
CA LEU A 39 -11.64 -1.03 14.18
C LEU A 39 -12.98 -1.30 14.88
N PRO A 40 -13.61 -0.35 15.60
CA PRO A 40 -14.95 -0.58 16.18
C PRO A 40 -16.02 -0.79 15.10
N ALA A 41 -15.93 -0.12 13.94
CA ALA A 41 -16.83 -0.38 12.82
C ALA A 41 -16.70 -1.82 12.28
N LEU A 42 -15.49 -2.36 12.19
CA LEU A 42 -15.23 -3.75 11.81
C LEU A 42 -15.73 -4.75 12.85
N ILE A 43 -15.59 -4.43 14.15
CA ILE A 43 -16.15 -5.25 15.23
C ILE A 43 -17.68 -5.26 15.13
N PHE A 44 -18.29 -4.10 14.92
CA PHE A 44 -19.74 -4.01 14.73
C PHE A 44 -20.21 -4.80 13.51
N LEU A 45 -19.49 -4.70 12.39
CA LEU A 45 -19.73 -5.49 11.18
C LEU A 45 -19.61 -7.00 11.45
N LEU A 46 -18.62 -7.43 12.23
CA LEU A 46 -18.44 -8.83 12.61
C LEU A 46 -19.61 -9.34 13.47
N VAL A 47 -20.08 -8.52 14.42
CA VAL A 47 -21.24 -8.84 15.25
C VAL A 47 -22.50 -8.97 14.39
N ALA A 48 -22.76 -8.00 13.51
CA ALA A 48 -23.91 -8.06 12.60
C ALA A 48 -23.85 -9.29 11.68
N ARG A 49 -22.67 -9.60 11.12
CA ARG A 49 -22.44 -10.80 10.30
C ARG A 49 -22.65 -12.09 11.10
N SER A 50 -22.28 -12.11 12.38
CA SER A 50 -22.51 -13.27 13.24
C SER A 50 -23.99 -13.52 13.52
N GLY A 51 -24.81 -12.45 13.59
CA GLY A 51 -26.26 -12.55 13.67
C GLY A 51 -26.85 -13.21 12.43
N GLN A 52 -26.50 -12.71 11.23
CA GLN A 52 -26.90 -13.35 9.97
C GLN A 52 -26.46 -14.82 9.88
N TYR A 53 -25.23 -15.13 10.30
CA TYR A 53 -24.74 -16.50 10.33
C TYR A 53 -25.60 -17.40 11.22
N GLY A 54 -25.99 -16.93 12.41
CA GLY A 54 -26.86 -17.66 13.33
C GLY A 54 -28.25 -17.92 12.73
N VAL A 55 -28.89 -16.89 12.19
CA VAL A 55 -30.25 -17.02 11.60
C VAL A 55 -30.26 -17.97 10.39
N ILE A 56 -29.23 -17.94 9.55
CA ILE A 56 -29.09 -18.90 8.45
C ILE A 56 -28.83 -20.33 8.97
N GLY A 57 -28.12 -20.48 10.10
CA GLY A 57 -27.98 -21.76 10.79
C GLY A 57 -29.32 -22.31 11.31
N ASP A 58 -30.14 -21.44 11.90
CA ASP A 58 -31.50 -21.77 12.35
C ASP A 58 -32.40 -22.19 11.18
N MET A 59 -32.24 -21.56 10.02
CA MET A 59 -32.92 -21.95 8.78
C MET A 59 -32.51 -23.35 8.30
N LEU A 60 -31.24 -23.73 8.43
CA LEU A 60 -30.78 -25.09 8.13
C LEU A 60 -31.42 -26.12 9.07
N ASP A 61 -31.43 -25.82 10.37
CA ASP A 61 -32.04 -26.67 11.38
C ASP A 61 -33.55 -26.87 11.13
N ALA A 62 -34.25 -25.81 10.74
CA ALA A 62 -35.66 -25.88 10.35
C ALA A 62 -35.89 -26.77 9.11
N VAL A 63 -35.04 -26.66 8.08
CA VAL A 63 -35.12 -27.51 6.86
C VAL A 63 -34.86 -28.99 7.18
N GLU A 64 -34.01 -29.26 8.18
CA GLU A 64 -33.77 -30.61 8.73
C GLU A 64 -34.93 -31.13 9.61
N GLY A 65 -35.94 -30.30 9.89
CA GLY A 65 -37.11 -30.66 10.69
C GLY A 65 -36.92 -30.51 12.19
N LYS A 66 -35.89 -29.78 12.63
CA LYS A 66 -35.73 -29.41 14.05
C LYS A 66 -36.71 -28.29 14.39
N SER A 67 -37.22 -28.31 15.62
CA SER A 67 -38.07 -27.24 16.13
C SER A 67 -37.22 -25.99 16.42
N VAL A 68 -37.36 -24.97 15.60
CA VAL A 68 -36.69 -23.67 15.77
C VAL A 68 -37.75 -22.57 15.73
N SER A 69 -37.61 -21.56 16.60
CA SER A 69 -38.43 -20.36 16.55
C SER A 69 -37.77 -19.36 15.60
N LEU A 70 -37.94 -19.56 14.29
CA LEU A 70 -37.43 -18.67 13.26
C LEU A 70 -38.60 -17.93 12.62
N THR A 71 -38.56 -16.60 12.64
CA THR A 71 -39.54 -15.73 11.99
C THR A 71 -38.95 -14.99 10.79
N GLU A 72 -39.81 -14.45 9.94
CA GLU A 72 -39.40 -13.56 8.85
C GLU A 72 -38.75 -12.27 9.39
N ASP A 73 -39.23 -11.77 10.54
CA ASP A 73 -38.68 -10.60 11.22
C ASP A 73 -37.23 -10.85 11.67
N ASP A 74 -36.89 -12.04 12.18
CA ASP A 74 -35.52 -12.38 12.58
C ASP A 74 -34.53 -12.33 11.39
N LEU A 75 -34.99 -12.76 10.21
CA LEU A 75 -34.22 -12.70 8.96
C LEU A 75 -34.00 -11.25 8.52
N ASN A 76 -35.07 -10.46 8.50
CA ASN A 76 -35.03 -9.05 8.08
C ASN A 76 -34.17 -8.20 9.03
N ASP A 77 -34.33 -8.36 10.35
CA ASP A 77 -33.55 -7.62 11.35
C ASP A 77 -32.04 -7.92 11.24
N ALA A 78 -31.67 -9.19 11.02
CA ALA A 78 -30.28 -9.57 10.86
C ALA A 78 -29.68 -9.01 9.55
N ASP A 79 -30.45 -9.00 8.46
CA ASP A 79 -30.02 -8.43 7.18
C ASP A 79 -29.91 -6.91 7.21
N ASP A 80 -30.89 -6.22 7.79
CA ASP A 80 -30.90 -4.77 7.95
C ASP A 80 -29.73 -4.30 8.83
N LEU A 81 -29.49 -4.98 9.96
CA LEU A 81 -28.37 -4.66 10.84
C LEU A 81 -27.02 -4.83 10.13
N PHE A 82 -26.84 -5.92 9.39
CA PHE A 82 -25.63 -6.14 8.61
C PHE A 82 -25.49 -5.10 7.50
N THR A 83 -26.55 -4.81 6.76
CA THR A 83 -26.56 -3.82 5.69
C THR A 83 -26.20 -2.43 6.23
N ALA A 84 -26.77 -2.01 7.36
CA ALA A 84 -26.42 -0.76 8.01
C ALA A 84 -24.95 -0.71 8.44
N ALA A 85 -24.44 -1.77 9.08
CA ALA A 85 -23.04 -1.88 9.48
C ALA A 85 -22.10 -1.81 8.26
N GLN A 86 -22.45 -2.50 7.18
CA GLN A 86 -21.69 -2.54 5.93
C GLN A 86 -21.65 -1.17 5.25
N VAL A 87 -22.77 -0.44 5.21
CA VAL A 87 -22.82 0.92 4.65
C VAL A 87 -21.92 1.87 5.43
N ILE A 88 -22.01 1.86 6.77
CA ILE A 88 -21.16 2.70 7.63
C ILE A 88 -19.67 2.39 7.40
N TYR A 89 -19.30 1.11 7.41
CA TYR A 89 -17.92 0.70 7.17
C TYR A 89 -17.43 1.06 5.76
N SER A 90 -18.31 0.97 4.75
CA SER A 90 -17.98 1.33 3.37
C SER A 90 -17.69 2.82 3.23
N LEU A 91 -18.52 3.69 3.82
CA LEU A 91 -18.28 5.14 3.82
C LEU A 91 -16.95 5.50 4.48
N LEU A 92 -16.65 4.85 5.62
CA LEU A 92 -15.38 5.04 6.31
C LEU A 92 -14.19 4.56 5.48
N THR A 93 -14.34 3.44 4.77
CA THR A 93 -13.31 2.90 3.90
C THR A 93 -13.03 3.82 2.71
N VAL A 94 -14.05 4.44 2.12
CA VAL A 94 -13.86 5.46 1.07
C VAL A 94 -13.07 6.66 1.61
N ALA A 95 -13.42 7.16 2.79
CA ALA A 95 -12.66 8.24 3.43
C ALA A 95 -11.20 7.85 3.69
N ILE A 96 -10.94 6.65 4.21
CA ILE A 96 -9.60 6.11 4.41
C ILE A 96 -8.84 6.05 3.09
N ALA A 97 -9.43 5.49 2.03
CA ALA A 97 -8.78 5.34 0.73
C ALA A 97 -8.32 6.69 0.14
N VAL A 98 -9.18 7.71 0.20
CA VAL A 98 -8.85 9.06 -0.29
C VAL A 98 -7.72 9.68 0.52
N VAL A 99 -7.84 9.70 1.85
CA VAL A 99 -6.83 10.31 2.72
C VAL A 99 -5.51 9.53 2.64
N TRP A 100 -5.57 8.20 2.52
CA TRP A 100 -4.41 7.32 2.35
C TRP A 100 -3.64 7.64 1.07
N ALA A 101 -4.33 7.78 -0.07
CA ALA A 101 -3.67 8.10 -1.33
C ALA A 101 -2.98 9.48 -1.29
N ILE A 102 -3.63 10.48 -0.66
CA ILE A 102 -3.05 11.81 -0.47
C ILE A 102 -1.81 11.73 0.44
N TRP A 103 -1.93 11.04 1.58
CA TRP A 103 -0.84 10.82 2.53
C TRP A 103 0.35 10.12 1.87
N PHE A 104 0.09 9.03 1.14
CA PHE A 104 1.11 8.22 0.50
C PHE A 104 1.85 8.99 -0.60
N ARG A 105 1.13 9.80 -1.39
CA ARG A 105 1.75 10.72 -2.35
C ARG A 105 2.63 11.76 -1.65
N ARG A 106 2.21 12.30 -0.51
CA ARG A 106 3.04 13.25 0.26
C ARG A 106 4.29 12.58 0.80
N LEU A 107 4.19 11.39 1.39
CA LEU A 107 5.35 10.63 1.83
C LEU A 107 6.36 10.42 0.70
N ARG A 108 5.87 10.12 -0.51
CA ARG A 108 6.70 9.97 -1.70
C ARG A 108 7.43 11.27 -2.07
N LEU A 109 6.76 12.41 -2.01
CA LEU A 109 7.37 13.72 -2.27
C LEU A 109 8.43 14.07 -1.23
N ASN A 110 8.14 13.86 0.05
CA ASN A 110 9.11 14.05 1.13
C ASN A 110 10.33 13.13 0.96
N ALA A 111 10.11 11.89 0.56
CA ALA A 111 11.18 10.94 0.29
C ALA A 111 12.07 11.35 -0.91
N GLU A 112 11.53 12.09 -1.89
CA GLU A 112 12.32 12.65 -3.00
C GLU A 112 13.32 13.69 -2.48
N VAL A 113 12.93 14.51 -1.51
CA VAL A 113 13.82 15.50 -0.89
C VAL A 113 14.98 14.82 -0.16
N PHE A 114 14.72 13.70 0.52
CA PHE A 114 15.76 12.95 1.24
C PHE A 114 16.71 12.16 0.33
N ALA A 115 16.24 11.72 -0.84
CA ALA A 115 17.02 10.92 -1.79
C ALA A 115 16.65 11.26 -3.24
N PRO A 116 17.08 12.42 -3.76
CA PRO A 116 16.72 12.88 -5.11
C PRO A 116 17.17 11.89 -6.19
N GLY A 117 16.28 11.56 -7.13
CA GLY A 117 16.57 10.70 -8.28
C GLY A 117 16.75 9.20 -7.97
N GLN A 118 16.58 8.77 -6.72
CA GLN A 118 16.78 7.36 -6.31
C GLN A 118 15.50 6.52 -6.30
N HIS A 119 14.39 7.08 -6.77
CA HIS A 119 13.07 6.47 -6.72
C HIS A 119 12.66 5.97 -8.09
N ARG A 120 12.07 4.77 -8.14
CA ARG A 120 11.76 4.08 -9.41
C ARG A 120 10.61 4.72 -10.18
N PHE A 121 9.66 5.31 -9.47
CA PHE A 121 8.40 5.82 -10.03
C PHE A 121 8.22 7.30 -9.72
N SER A 122 7.53 7.99 -10.62
CA SER A 122 7.13 9.39 -10.42
C SER A 122 6.16 9.54 -9.25
N SER A 123 6.05 10.76 -8.69
CA SER A 123 5.16 11.04 -7.56
C SER A 123 3.67 10.88 -7.89
N GLY A 124 3.28 10.96 -9.17
CA GLY A 124 1.91 10.70 -9.62
C GLY A 124 1.49 9.24 -9.39
N TRP A 125 2.41 8.30 -9.64
CA TRP A 125 2.16 6.88 -9.42
C TRP A 125 1.94 6.53 -7.94
N ALA A 126 2.43 7.33 -6.99
CA ALA A 126 2.16 7.09 -5.57
C ALA A 126 0.66 7.14 -5.24
N ALA A 127 -0.12 8.02 -5.87
CA ALA A 127 -1.58 7.99 -5.74
C ALA A 127 -2.20 7.04 -6.77
N GLY A 128 -1.80 7.15 -8.05
CA GLY A 128 -2.43 6.42 -9.15
C GLY A 128 -2.32 4.90 -9.05
N SER A 129 -1.27 4.37 -8.43
CA SER A 129 -1.09 2.92 -8.30
C SER A 129 -2.19 2.26 -7.46
N TRP A 130 -2.81 2.99 -6.54
CA TRP A 130 -3.88 2.46 -5.68
C TRP A 130 -5.22 2.29 -6.42
N PHE A 131 -5.44 3.08 -7.47
CA PHE A 131 -6.70 3.10 -8.23
C PHE A 131 -6.59 2.42 -9.59
N THR A 132 -5.39 1.96 -9.97
CA THR A 132 -5.18 1.23 -11.21
C THR A 132 -5.29 -0.26 -10.93
N PRO A 133 -6.32 -0.97 -11.44
CA PRO A 133 -6.45 -2.41 -11.27
C PRO A 133 -5.19 -3.14 -11.72
N VAL A 134 -4.92 -4.31 -11.14
CA VAL A 134 -3.71 -5.12 -11.38
C VAL A 134 -2.43 -4.47 -10.85
N VAL A 135 -2.13 -3.23 -11.23
CA VAL A 135 -0.97 -2.45 -10.77
C VAL A 135 -0.95 -2.28 -9.24
N ASN A 136 -2.12 -2.13 -8.63
CA ASN A 136 -2.29 -2.04 -7.17
C ASN A 136 -1.72 -3.25 -6.40
N LEU A 137 -1.46 -4.38 -7.06
CA LEU A 137 -0.92 -5.58 -6.42
C LEU A 137 0.60 -5.53 -6.19
N TRP A 138 1.34 -4.61 -6.82
CA TRP A 138 2.80 -4.56 -6.63
C TRP A 138 3.43 -3.15 -6.68
N PHE A 139 2.89 -2.18 -7.41
CA PHE A 139 3.46 -0.82 -7.44
C PHE A 139 3.44 -0.14 -6.08
N PRO A 140 2.33 -0.14 -5.32
CA PRO A 140 2.33 0.52 -4.02
C PRO A 140 3.36 -0.09 -3.07
N LYS A 141 3.60 -1.41 -3.13
CA LYS A 141 4.66 -2.06 -2.35
C LYS A 141 6.06 -1.57 -2.73
N GLN A 142 6.35 -1.45 -4.02
CA GLN A 142 7.64 -0.97 -4.48
C GLN A 142 7.87 0.48 -4.05
N ILE A 143 6.86 1.33 -4.21
CA ILE A 143 6.90 2.74 -3.80
C ILE A 143 7.07 2.83 -2.28
N ALA A 144 6.34 2.02 -1.50
CA ALA A 144 6.48 1.98 -0.04
C ALA A 144 7.89 1.56 0.39
N ASN A 145 8.52 0.60 -0.29
CA ASN A 145 9.90 0.21 -0.01
C ASN A 145 10.89 1.34 -0.27
N ASP A 146 10.70 2.09 -1.36
CA ASP A 146 11.56 3.23 -1.69
C ASP A 146 11.37 4.37 -0.68
N ILE A 147 10.12 4.68 -0.29
CA ILE A 147 9.81 5.63 0.79
C ILE A 147 10.48 5.20 2.09
N TRP A 148 10.32 3.93 2.49
CA TRP A 148 10.89 3.38 3.72
C TRP A 148 12.41 3.51 3.74
N ARG A 149 13.06 3.17 2.63
CA ARG A 149 14.52 3.26 2.45
C ARG A 149 15.01 4.70 2.60
N ALA A 150 14.36 5.65 1.93
CA ALA A 150 14.74 7.06 1.94
C ALA A 150 14.43 7.75 3.28
N SER A 151 13.40 7.29 3.99
CA SER A 151 12.96 7.88 5.27
C SER A 151 13.75 7.35 6.48
N SER A 152 14.63 6.35 6.31
CA SER A 152 15.38 5.75 7.41
C SER A 152 16.40 6.74 8.02
N PRO A 153 16.26 7.11 9.31
CA PRO A 153 17.19 8.05 9.95
C PRO A 153 18.61 7.49 10.09
N GLN A 154 18.71 6.17 10.32
CA GLN A 154 19.97 5.43 10.50
C GLN A 154 20.58 4.97 9.15
N GLY A 155 19.96 5.34 8.02
CA GLY A 155 20.42 5.00 6.67
C GLY A 155 19.66 3.83 6.01
N PRO A 156 19.82 3.65 4.69
CA PRO A 156 18.95 2.80 3.83
C PRO A 156 18.77 1.33 4.24
N HIS A 157 19.72 0.77 5.00
CA HIS A 157 19.79 -0.65 5.33
C HIS A 157 19.54 -0.96 6.82
N ALA A 158 19.39 0.05 7.67
CA ALA A 158 19.38 -0.13 9.12
C ALA A 158 18.01 -0.46 9.73
N VAL A 159 16.90 -0.13 9.05
CA VAL A 159 15.54 -0.29 9.61
C VAL A 159 14.85 -1.54 9.07
N SER A 160 14.44 -2.42 9.99
CA SER A 160 13.65 -3.63 9.68
C SER A 160 12.40 -3.30 8.88
N ARG A 161 12.13 -4.08 7.83
CA ARG A 161 10.93 -3.95 6.98
C ARG A 161 9.81 -4.90 7.39
N GLY A 162 9.93 -5.55 8.56
CA GLY A 162 8.98 -6.55 9.04
C GLY A 162 7.54 -6.02 9.07
N LEU A 163 7.32 -4.83 9.62
CA LEU A 163 5.99 -4.22 9.66
C LEU A 163 5.42 -3.93 8.26
N LEU A 164 6.21 -3.32 7.38
CA LEU A 164 5.79 -3.01 6.01
C LEU A 164 5.46 -4.27 5.21
N ASN A 165 6.31 -5.31 5.32
CA ASN A 165 6.06 -6.59 4.65
C ASN A 165 4.83 -7.30 5.23
N GLY A 166 4.71 -7.36 6.56
CA GLY A 166 3.58 -7.96 7.25
C GLY A 166 2.28 -7.29 6.87
N TRP A 167 2.21 -5.95 6.97
CA TRP A 167 1.06 -5.17 6.52
C TRP A 167 0.68 -5.47 5.07
N TRP A 168 1.65 -5.46 4.15
CA TRP A 168 1.37 -5.68 2.73
C TRP A 168 0.81 -7.09 2.47
N VAL A 169 1.43 -8.12 3.05
CA VAL A 169 0.98 -9.50 2.91
C VAL A 169 -0.43 -9.66 3.49
N THR A 170 -0.65 -9.16 4.71
CA THR A 170 -1.98 -9.22 5.35
C THR A 170 -3.03 -8.47 4.54
N TRP A 171 -2.70 -7.32 3.97
CA TRP A 171 -3.60 -6.55 3.10
C TRP A 171 -3.94 -7.30 1.80
N ILE A 172 -2.96 -7.92 1.15
CA ILE A 172 -3.20 -8.76 -0.04
C ILE A 172 -4.09 -9.95 0.31
N VAL A 173 -3.84 -10.62 1.44
CA VAL A 173 -4.68 -11.72 1.91
C VAL A 173 -6.11 -11.21 2.17
N ALA A 174 -6.28 -10.08 2.84
CA ALA A 174 -7.61 -9.48 3.07
C ALA A 174 -8.34 -9.20 1.75
N LEU A 175 -7.64 -8.61 0.77
CA LEU A 175 -8.18 -8.32 -0.56
C LEU A 175 -8.62 -9.58 -1.30
N VAL A 176 -7.79 -10.63 -1.28
CA VAL A 176 -8.10 -11.91 -1.94
C VAL A 176 -9.28 -12.60 -1.25
N THR A 177 -9.27 -12.67 0.08
CA THR A 177 -10.38 -13.28 0.84
C THR A 177 -11.69 -12.55 0.56
N ASN A 178 -11.69 -11.20 0.53
CA ASN A 178 -12.88 -10.44 0.17
C ASN A 178 -13.37 -10.72 -1.26
N ALA A 179 -12.45 -10.75 -2.22
CA ALA A 179 -12.80 -11.03 -3.62
C ALA A 179 -13.40 -12.45 -3.78
N VAL A 180 -12.84 -13.44 -3.09
CA VAL A 180 -13.35 -14.82 -3.09
C VAL A 180 -14.74 -14.89 -2.43
N GLY A 181 -14.94 -14.24 -1.28
CA GLY A 181 -16.24 -14.21 -0.60
C GLY A 181 -17.32 -13.56 -1.46
N GLY A 182 -17.01 -12.39 -2.03
CA GLY A 182 -17.91 -11.68 -2.94
C GLY A 182 -18.23 -12.47 -4.21
N LEU A 183 -17.24 -13.14 -4.82
CA LEU A 183 -17.49 -13.99 -5.99
C LEU A 183 -18.42 -15.17 -5.65
N ARG A 184 -18.17 -15.86 -4.53
CA ARG A 184 -19.02 -16.98 -4.07
C ARG A 184 -20.45 -16.51 -3.81
N TYR A 185 -20.61 -15.39 -3.11
CA TYR A 185 -21.91 -14.78 -2.86
C TYR A 185 -22.63 -14.41 -4.16
N ASN A 186 -21.95 -13.73 -5.09
CA ASN A 186 -22.55 -13.31 -6.35
C ASN A 186 -22.97 -14.49 -7.23
N ILE A 187 -22.21 -15.59 -7.25
CA ILE A 187 -22.57 -16.81 -7.97
C ILE A 187 -23.84 -17.44 -7.37
N LEU A 188 -23.89 -17.58 -6.04
CA LEU A 188 -25.06 -18.13 -5.35
C LEU A 188 -26.28 -17.24 -5.57
N ARG A 189 -26.11 -15.93 -5.41
CA ARG A 189 -27.17 -14.93 -5.63
C ARG A 189 -27.70 -14.98 -7.06
N ALA A 190 -26.82 -15.01 -8.06
CA ALA A 190 -27.23 -15.11 -9.46
C ALA A 190 -28.01 -16.40 -9.78
N LYS A 191 -27.69 -17.51 -9.09
CA LYS A 191 -28.46 -18.76 -9.18
C LYS A 191 -29.86 -18.60 -8.58
N VAL A 192 -29.94 -18.10 -7.35
CA VAL A 192 -31.19 -18.00 -6.57
C VAL A 192 -32.15 -16.93 -7.13
N GLU A 193 -31.61 -15.83 -7.67
CA GLU A 193 -32.42 -14.75 -8.27
C GLU A 193 -32.81 -15.01 -9.74
N SER A 194 -32.45 -16.17 -10.31
CA SER A 194 -32.80 -16.47 -11.72
C SER A 194 -34.28 -16.83 -11.87
N ASP A 195 -34.91 -16.40 -12.98
CA ASP A 195 -36.34 -16.63 -13.24
C ASP A 195 -36.71 -18.14 -13.30
N ASP A 196 -35.76 -18.98 -13.70
CA ASP A 196 -35.94 -20.44 -13.80
C ASP A 196 -35.68 -21.18 -12.46
N TYR A 197 -35.38 -20.45 -11.38
CA TYR A 197 -35.02 -21.04 -10.09
C TYR A 197 -36.22 -21.69 -9.41
N THR A 198 -36.32 -23.02 -9.53
CA THR A 198 -37.35 -23.85 -8.91
C THR A 198 -36.69 -25.00 -8.14
N PRO A 199 -36.09 -24.72 -6.97
CA PRO A 199 -35.26 -25.69 -6.27
C PRO A 199 -36.09 -26.83 -5.69
N SER A 200 -35.61 -28.05 -5.83
CA SER A 200 -36.02 -29.16 -4.96
C SER A 200 -35.66 -28.87 -3.50
N ARG A 201 -36.28 -29.58 -2.55
CA ARG A 201 -35.97 -29.43 -1.11
C ARG A 201 -34.48 -29.66 -0.82
N SER A 202 -33.85 -30.60 -1.53
CA SER A 202 -32.40 -30.87 -1.40
C SER A 202 -31.54 -29.73 -1.94
N GLU A 203 -31.93 -29.10 -3.05
CA GLU A 203 -31.20 -27.97 -3.61
C GLU A 203 -31.34 -26.73 -2.73
N ALA A 204 -32.55 -26.44 -2.25
CA ALA A 204 -32.78 -25.35 -1.31
C ALA A 204 -31.92 -25.51 -0.05
N LYS A 205 -31.84 -26.74 0.51
CA LYS A 205 -30.95 -27.03 1.63
C LYS A 205 -29.48 -26.75 1.28
N SER A 206 -29.01 -27.25 0.14
CA SER A 206 -27.63 -27.06 -0.31
C SER A 206 -27.28 -25.59 -0.55
N ASP A 207 -28.22 -24.79 -1.03
CA ASP A 207 -28.04 -23.36 -1.25
C ASP A 207 -27.96 -22.58 0.07
N ILE A 208 -28.76 -22.95 1.07
CA ILE A 208 -28.65 -22.40 2.45
C ILE A 208 -27.32 -22.82 3.09
N GLU A 209 -26.88 -24.08 2.92
CA GLU A 209 -25.58 -24.57 3.42
C GLU A 209 -24.43 -23.78 2.77
N SER A 210 -24.55 -23.51 1.47
CA SER A 210 -23.61 -22.69 0.72
C SER A 210 -23.57 -21.27 1.27
N LEU A 211 -24.73 -20.62 1.50
CA LEU A 211 -24.81 -19.29 2.10
C LEU A 211 -24.17 -19.28 3.49
N HIS A 212 -24.51 -20.23 4.36
CA HIS A 212 -23.94 -20.34 5.70
C HIS A 212 -22.40 -20.44 5.67
N SER A 213 -21.85 -21.25 4.75
CA SER A 213 -20.42 -21.39 4.54
C SER A 213 -19.74 -20.13 3.97
N ILE A 214 -20.48 -19.31 3.22
CA ILE A 214 -20.01 -18.01 2.71
C ILE A 214 -19.93 -17.03 3.88
N LEU A 215 -20.96 -16.97 4.73
CA LEU A 215 -20.99 -16.09 5.89
C LEU A 215 -19.87 -16.41 6.90
N ALA A 216 -19.62 -17.69 7.19
CA ALA A 216 -18.48 -18.10 8.03
C ALA A 216 -17.13 -17.64 7.46
N PHE A 217 -16.96 -17.77 6.14
CA PHE A 217 -15.75 -17.35 5.45
C PHE A 217 -15.58 -15.82 5.49
N ASP A 218 -16.66 -15.07 5.33
CA ASP A 218 -16.67 -13.61 5.45
C ASP A 218 -16.31 -13.15 6.87
N MET A 219 -16.78 -13.83 7.92
CA MET A 219 -16.38 -13.55 9.30
C MET A 219 -14.86 -13.69 9.48
N PHE A 220 -14.28 -14.77 8.94
CA PHE A 220 -12.82 -14.96 8.92
C PHE A 220 -12.12 -13.83 8.14
N ALA A 221 -12.68 -13.42 7.01
CA ALA A 221 -12.16 -12.29 6.23
C ALA A 221 -12.14 -10.98 7.04
N ILE A 222 -13.20 -10.68 7.78
CA ILE A 222 -13.29 -9.49 8.64
C ILE A 222 -12.17 -9.47 9.69
N VAL A 223 -11.83 -10.63 10.28
CA VAL A 223 -10.69 -10.73 11.21
C VAL A 223 -9.36 -10.38 10.55
N ILE A 224 -9.14 -10.82 9.31
CA ILE A 224 -7.94 -10.46 8.55
C ILE A 224 -7.92 -8.96 8.25
N PHE A 225 -9.07 -8.36 7.92
CA PHE A 225 -9.17 -6.90 7.74
C PHE A 225 -8.84 -6.12 9.00
N MET A 226 -9.29 -6.59 10.17
CA MET A 226 -8.91 -5.98 11.45
C MET A 226 -7.38 -6.02 11.64
N ALA A 227 -6.75 -7.16 11.38
CA ALA A 227 -5.29 -7.27 11.44
C ALA A 227 -4.59 -6.33 10.44
N ALA A 228 -5.08 -6.26 9.20
CA ALA A 228 -4.57 -5.36 8.18
C ALA A 228 -4.70 -3.88 8.61
N ALA A 229 -5.83 -3.49 9.20
CA ALA A 229 -6.10 -2.13 9.68
C ALA A 229 -5.17 -1.75 10.85
N VAL A 230 -4.93 -2.67 11.80
CA VAL A 230 -3.95 -2.45 12.89
C VAL A 230 -2.56 -2.24 12.31
N LEU A 231 -2.12 -3.12 11.41
CA LEU A 231 -0.80 -3.01 10.78
C LEU A 231 -0.67 -1.73 9.95
N ALA A 232 -1.73 -1.31 9.25
CA ALA A 232 -1.77 -0.06 8.51
C ALA A 232 -1.64 1.17 9.43
N LEU A 233 -2.36 1.18 10.56
CA LEU A 233 -2.27 2.23 11.57
C LEU A 233 -0.84 2.33 12.13
N LEU A 234 -0.24 1.19 12.48
CA LEU A 234 1.15 1.14 12.96
C LEU A 234 2.12 1.63 11.88
N LEU A 235 1.89 1.26 10.61
CA LEU A 235 2.70 1.70 9.47
C LEU A 235 2.65 3.22 9.30
N VAL A 236 1.45 3.81 9.37
CA VAL A 236 1.27 5.27 9.27
C VAL A 236 2.05 5.98 10.36
N ARG A 237 1.95 5.50 11.61
CA ARG A 237 2.71 6.06 12.74
C ARG A 237 4.21 5.94 12.52
N GLN A 238 4.70 4.75 12.17
CA GLN A 238 6.13 4.49 12.03
C GLN A 238 6.75 5.32 10.89
N ILE A 239 6.16 5.34 9.70
CA ILE A 239 6.72 6.09 8.58
C ILE A 239 6.68 7.61 8.86
N THR A 240 5.62 8.10 9.49
CA THR A 240 5.53 9.52 9.86
C THR A 240 6.65 9.89 10.82
N THR A 241 6.87 9.10 11.89
CA THR A 241 7.97 9.31 12.83
C THR A 241 9.34 9.22 12.16
N MET A 242 9.54 8.27 11.24
CA MET A 242 10.78 8.14 10.48
C MET A 242 11.07 9.39 9.64
N GLN A 243 10.08 9.93 8.92
CA GLN A 243 10.26 11.15 8.13
C GLN A 243 10.52 12.38 9.00
N GLU A 244 9.87 12.51 10.15
CA GLU A 244 10.14 13.58 11.12
C GLU A 244 11.57 13.51 11.65
N GLN A 245 12.01 12.33 12.08
CA GLN A 245 13.37 12.11 12.55
C GLN A 245 14.40 12.38 11.44
N ARG A 246 14.11 11.95 10.21
CA ARG A 246 14.99 12.15 9.06
C ARG A 246 15.11 13.62 8.67
N ALA A 247 14.01 14.39 8.73
CA ALA A 247 14.01 15.81 8.45
C ALA A 247 14.74 16.65 9.52
N ALA A 248 14.81 16.16 10.76
CA ALA A 248 15.56 16.82 11.83
C ALA A 248 17.08 16.63 11.72
N LEU A 249 17.55 15.68 10.88
CA LEU A 249 18.97 15.47 10.63
C LEU A 249 19.47 16.45 9.56
N PRO A 250 20.73 16.92 9.66
CA PRO A 250 21.34 17.73 8.60
C PRO A 250 21.37 16.94 7.28
N PRO A 251 21.35 17.62 6.11
CA PRO A 251 21.46 16.95 4.82
C PRO A 251 22.67 16.03 4.86
N GLN A 252 22.47 14.73 4.58
CA GLN A 252 23.60 13.85 4.34
C GLN A 252 24.27 14.39 3.08
N MET A 253 25.35 15.15 3.25
CA MET A 253 26.29 15.39 2.17
C MET A 253 26.63 14.01 1.64
N ALA A 254 26.41 13.79 0.34
CA ALA A 254 26.94 12.61 -0.33
C ALA A 254 28.38 12.48 0.14
N GLY A 255 28.73 11.34 0.76
CA GLY A 255 30.07 11.14 1.30
C GLY A 255 31.11 11.51 0.25
N PRO A 256 32.30 11.97 0.67
CA PRO A 256 33.32 12.43 -0.26
C PRO A 256 33.44 11.43 -1.40
N ALA A 257 33.28 11.91 -2.64
CA ALA A 257 33.45 11.10 -3.83
C ALA A 257 34.72 10.26 -3.66
N PRO A 258 34.73 8.96 -4.04
CA PRO A 258 35.90 8.12 -3.93
C PRO A 258 37.12 8.90 -4.46
N TYR A 259 38.16 9.02 -3.62
CA TYR A 259 39.39 9.75 -3.95
C TYR A 259 39.82 9.39 -5.39
N GLY A 260 39.73 10.36 -6.30
CA GLY A 260 40.09 10.17 -7.71
C GLY A 260 39.07 10.63 -8.75
N MET A 261 37.82 10.94 -8.38
CA MET A 261 36.89 11.58 -9.32
C MET A 261 37.02 13.11 -9.28
N PRO A 262 37.28 13.79 -10.41
CA PRO A 262 37.23 15.25 -10.47
C PRO A 262 35.85 15.73 -10.01
N ALA A 263 35.83 16.78 -9.18
CA ALA A 263 34.58 17.43 -8.81
C ALA A 263 33.76 17.76 -10.08
N PRO A 264 32.44 17.53 -10.09
CA PRO A 264 31.61 17.96 -11.21
C PRO A 264 31.78 19.47 -11.39
N ASN A 265 32.26 19.89 -12.55
CA ASN A 265 32.45 21.30 -12.84
C ASN A 265 31.09 22.01 -12.76
N PRO A 266 30.90 22.99 -11.85
CA PRO A 266 29.61 23.67 -11.67
C PRO A 266 29.21 24.53 -12.87
N TYR A 267 30.13 24.74 -13.82
CA TYR A 267 29.84 25.29 -15.14
C TYR A 267 29.98 24.16 -16.16
N GLY A 268 28.83 23.66 -16.65
CA GLY A 268 28.80 22.63 -17.67
C GLY A 268 29.69 23.02 -18.86
N SER A 269 30.64 22.15 -19.20
CA SER A 269 31.39 22.27 -20.44
C SER A 269 30.39 22.26 -21.61
N PRO A 270 30.53 23.11 -22.64
CA PRO A 270 29.70 23.00 -23.84
C PRO A 270 29.84 21.60 -24.43
N ALA A 271 28.71 21.00 -24.81
CA ALA A 271 28.70 19.71 -25.49
C ALA A 271 29.68 19.73 -26.68
N PRO A 272 30.53 18.71 -26.87
CA PRO A 272 31.30 18.59 -28.10
C PRO A 272 30.33 18.54 -29.27
N GLY A 273 30.45 19.50 -30.20
CA GLY A 273 29.67 19.49 -31.43
C GLY A 273 29.85 18.18 -32.21
N PRO A 274 28.90 17.81 -33.07
CA PRO A 274 28.96 16.55 -33.81
C PRO A 274 30.20 16.55 -34.73
N GLY A 275 31.17 15.70 -34.42
CA GLY A 275 32.33 15.44 -35.28
C GLY A 275 31.91 14.67 -36.54
N PRO A 276 32.65 14.80 -37.66
CA PRO A 276 32.26 14.21 -38.93
C PRO A 276 32.27 12.68 -38.86
N TYR A 277 31.27 12.07 -39.49
CA TYR A 277 31.08 10.63 -39.63
C TYR A 277 32.33 9.91 -40.19
N GLY A 278 32.74 8.83 -39.53
CA GLY A 278 33.56 7.76 -40.12
C GLY A 278 35.01 7.66 -39.64
N ALA A 279 35.24 7.04 -38.47
CA ALA A 279 36.49 6.33 -38.18
C ALA A 279 36.24 5.21 -37.15
N PRO A 280 36.71 3.98 -37.38
CA PRO A 280 36.49 2.86 -36.46
C PRO A 280 37.31 3.00 -35.16
N GLN A 281 36.63 2.82 -34.01
CA GLN A 281 37.24 2.87 -32.68
C GLN A 281 38.12 1.63 -32.44
N MET A 282 39.40 1.84 -32.10
CA MET A 282 40.30 0.76 -31.66
C MET A 282 40.02 0.36 -30.20
N PRO A 283 40.26 -0.91 -29.80
CA PRO A 283 40.07 -1.35 -28.42
C PRO A 283 41.08 -0.71 -27.44
N PRO A 284 40.74 -0.54 -26.15
CA PRO A 284 41.63 0.06 -25.17
C PRO A 284 42.82 -0.85 -24.84
N THR A 285 44.02 -0.30 -24.79
CA THR A 285 45.24 -0.95 -24.29
C THR A 285 45.20 -1.15 -22.77
N PRO A 286 45.65 -2.30 -22.22
CA PRO A 286 45.71 -2.52 -20.77
C PRO A 286 46.86 -1.74 -20.10
N PRO A 287 46.75 -1.43 -18.79
CA PRO A 287 47.75 -0.67 -18.04
C PRO A 287 49.06 -1.47 -17.79
N PRO A 288 50.22 -0.80 -17.67
CA PRO A 288 51.51 -1.47 -17.52
C PRO A 288 51.71 -1.95 -16.08
N GLY A 289 51.89 -3.26 -15.85
CA GLY A 289 52.33 -3.76 -14.55
C GLY A 289 51.98 -5.18 -14.11
N GLN A 290 51.44 -6.07 -14.94
CA GLN A 290 51.25 -7.48 -14.53
C GLN A 290 52.08 -8.44 -15.38
N GLN A 291 53.20 -8.89 -14.81
CA GLN A 291 53.90 -10.09 -15.25
C GLN A 291 53.07 -11.31 -14.82
N TYR A 292 52.62 -12.12 -15.78
CA TYR A 292 52.08 -13.46 -15.51
C TYR A 292 53.22 -14.49 -15.61
N PRO A 293 53.31 -15.50 -14.71
CA PRO A 293 54.26 -16.59 -14.85
C PRO A 293 53.86 -17.57 -15.97
N PRO A 294 54.82 -18.30 -16.58
CA PRO A 294 54.59 -19.09 -17.77
C PRO A 294 53.79 -20.37 -17.48
N TYR A 295 52.86 -20.67 -18.39
CA TYR A 295 52.06 -21.89 -18.43
C TYR A 295 52.95 -23.14 -18.54
N GLY A 296 52.79 -24.06 -17.59
CA GLY A 296 53.27 -25.44 -17.71
C GLY A 296 52.20 -26.32 -18.33
N GLN A 297 52.59 -27.10 -19.34
CA GLN A 297 51.78 -28.13 -19.98
C GLN A 297 51.62 -29.38 -19.11
N GLY A 298 50.49 -30.07 -19.27
CA GLY A 298 50.16 -31.37 -18.69
C GLY A 298 48.67 -31.65 -18.77
#